data_AF-A0A350EX19-F1
#
_entry.id   AF-A0A350EX19-F1
#
_cell.length_a   1.000
_cell.length_b   1.000
_cell.length_c   1.000
_cell.angle_alpha   90.00
_cell.angle_beta   90.00
_cell.angle_gamma   90.00
#
_symmetry.space_group_name_H-M   'P 1'
#
loop_
_entity.id
_entity.type
_entity.pdbx_description
1 polymer ?
#
loop_
_entity_poly.entity_id
_entity_poly.type
_entity_poly.pdbx_seq_one_letter_code
_entity_poly.pdbx_strand_id
1 'polypeptide(L)'
;GQRLEQIPGEGGRRERILVPAPDASPLWARFYELETNRPLYLDRDSKPNYDFMRVSYERRSGYSYLGTWPVSLIDRDYPAWRARLGQQP
;
A
#
# COMPACT_ATOMS: atom_id res chain seq x y z
N GLY A 1 -3.08 3.41 12.49
CA GLY A 1 -2.85 3.01 11.09
C GLY A 1 -3.90 2.03 10.62
N GLN A 2 -3.66 1.40 9.48
CA GLN A 2 -4.43 0.27 8.97
C GLN A 2 -3.47 -0.86 8.63
N ARG A 3 -3.96 -2.10 8.66
CA ARG A 3 -3.23 -3.29 8.24
C ARG A 3 -3.96 -3.96 7.08
N LEU A 4 -3.20 -4.38 6.07
CA LEU A 4 -3.71 -5.26 5.03
C LEU A 4 -3.75 -6.69 5.56
N GLU A 5 -4.93 -7.30 5.55
CA GLU A 5 -5.12 -8.68 5.97
C GLU A 5 -5.69 -9.53 4.85
N GLN A 6 -5.38 -10.83 4.90
CA GLN A 6 -5.91 -11.81 3.98
C GLN A 6 -6.83 -12.77 4.75
N ILE A 7 -8.13 -12.65 4.52
CA ILE A 7 -9.16 -13.44 5.19
C ILE A 7 -9.72 -14.53 4.25
N PRO A 8 -10.33 -15.60 4.78
CA PRO A 8 -11.13 -16.52 3.96
C PRO A 8 -12.30 -15.77 3.34
N GLY A 9 -12.48 -15.93 2.03
CA GLY A 9 -13.63 -15.44 1.26
C GLY A 9 -14.51 -16.59 0.76
N GLU A 10 -15.56 -16.25 0.01
CA GLU A 10 -16.52 -17.22 -0.52
C GLU A 10 -15.85 -18.23 -1.48
N GLY A 11 -16.30 -19.48 -1.44
CA GLY A 11 -15.83 -20.53 -2.35
C GLY A 11 -14.35 -20.92 -2.18
N GLY A 12 -13.79 -20.74 -0.98
CA GLY A 12 -12.39 -21.09 -0.66
C GLY A 12 -11.37 -20.05 -1.13
N ARG A 13 -11.85 -18.93 -1.67
CA ARG A 13 -11.02 -17.81 -2.11
C ARG A 13 -10.40 -17.07 -0.93
N ARG A 14 -9.38 -16.25 -1.22
CA ARG A 14 -8.72 -15.41 -0.21
C ARG A 14 -8.96 -13.96 -0.54
N GLU A 15 -9.45 -13.23 0.43
CA GLU A 15 -9.84 -11.84 0.25
C GLU A 15 -8.91 -10.92 1.00
N ARG A 16 -8.49 -9.83 0.35
CA ARG A 16 -7.70 -8.79 0.99
C ARG A 16 -8.60 -7.67 1.51
N ILE A 17 -8.43 -7.32 2.78
CA ILE A 17 -9.17 -6.26 3.46
C ILE A 17 -8.24 -5.32 4.22
N LEU A 18 -8.71 -4.10 4.47
CA LEU A 18 -8.06 -3.18 5.40
C LEU A 18 -8.77 -3.21 6.75
N VAL A 19 -8.00 -3.46 7.81
CA VAL A 19 -8.50 -3.40 9.19
C VAL A 19 -7.85 -2.24 9.94
N PRO A 20 -8.58 -1.58 10.86
CA PRO A 20 -7.98 -0.62 11.78
C PRO A 20 -6.87 -1.28 12.61
N ALA A 21 -5.69 -0.67 12.62
CA ALA A 21 -4.54 -1.15 13.38
C ALA A 21 -3.67 0.06 13.78
N PRO A 22 -3.88 0.64 14.97
CA PRO A 22 -3.17 1.83 15.45
C PRO A 22 -1.65 1.70 15.32
N ASP A 23 -1.12 0.55 15.75
CA ASP A 23 0.32 0.27 15.86
C ASP A 23 0.91 -0.47 14.64
N ALA A 24 0.16 -0.59 13.56
CA ALA A 24 0.69 -1.20 12.34
C ALA A 24 1.79 -0.32 11.72
N SER A 25 2.83 -0.97 11.20
CA SER A 25 3.81 -0.31 10.31
C SER A 25 3.07 0.41 9.17
N PRO A 26 3.63 1.51 8.64
CA PRO A 26 2.97 2.24 7.59
C PRO A 26 2.70 1.34 6.38
N LEU A 27 1.59 1.62 5.71
CA LEU A 27 1.18 0.92 4.51
C LEU A 27 1.16 1.93 3.37
N TRP A 28 1.82 1.60 2.26
CA TRP A 28 1.93 2.46 1.10
C TRP A 28 1.04 1.96 -0.02
N ALA A 29 0.36 2.90 -0.68
CA ALA A 29 -0.33 2.61 -1.91
C ALA A 29 0.67 2.50 -3.05
N ARG A 30 0.34 1.69 -4.05
CA ARG A 30 1.16 1.54 -5.25
C ARG A 30 1.06 2.75 -6.17
N PHE A 31 -0.09 3.43 -6.16
CA PHE A 31 -0.34 4.61 -6.95
C PHE A 31 -0.89 5.72 -6.06
N TYR A 32 -0.50 6.95 -6.40
CA TYR A 32 -0.94 8.16 -5.76
C TYR A 32 -1.40 9.15 -6.82
N GLU A 33 -2.44 9.92 -6.52
CA GLU A 33 -2.85 11.06 -7.34
C GLU A 33 -1.78 12.16 -7.26
N LEU A 34 -1.35 12.69 -8.40
CA LEU A 34 -0.18 13.58 -8.49
C LEU A 34 -0.33 14.86 -7.67
N GLU A 35 -1.50 15.50 -7.73
CA GLU A 35 -1.72 16.81 -7.10
C GLU A 35 -1.91 16.70 -5.57
N THR A 36 -2.53 15.61 -5.10
CA THR A 36 -2.95 15.49 -3.70
C THR A 36 -2.13 14.49 -2.89
N ASN A 37 -1.33 13.67 -3.56
CA ASN A 37 -0.66 12.50 -2.98
C ASN A 37 -1.63 11.57 -2.22
N ARG A 38 -2.90 11.51 -2.64
CA ARG A 38 -3.87 10.57 -2.09
C ARG A 38 -3.68 9.19 -2.72
N PRO A 39 -3.78 8.09 -1.93
CA PRO A 39 -3.87 6.74 -2.47
C PRO A 39 -4.91 6.61 -3.58
N LEU A 40 -4.49 6.04 -4.71
CA LEU A 40 -5.32 5.82 -5.89
C LEU A 40 -5.39 4.33 -6.22
N TYR A 41 -6.59 3.86 -6.49
CA TYR A 41 -6.90 2.49 -6.89
C TYR A 41 -7.68 2.51 -8.21
N LEU A 42 -7.55 1.43 -8.97
CA LEU A 42 -8.21 1.29 -10.27
C LEU A 42 -8.91 -0.05 -10.33
N ASP A 43 -9.99 -0.11 -11.09
CA ASP A 43 -10.62 -1.38 -11.46
C ASP A 43 -10.49 -1.62 -12.97
N ARG A 44 -11.15 -2.63 -13.50
CA ARG A 44 -11.15 -2.94 -14.94
C ARG A 44 -11.78 -1.86 -15.80
N ASP A 45 -12.63 -1.02 -15.23
CA ASP A 45 -13.23 0.13 -15.90
C ASP A 45 -12.28 1.35 -16.00
N SER A 46 -11.07 1.23 -15.44
CA SER A 46 -10.04 2.28 -15.42
C SER A 46 -10.50 3.58 -14.75
N LYS A 47 -11.54 3.55 -13.92
CA LYS A 47 -11.98 4.73 -13.17
C LYS A 47 -11.20 4.88 -11.86
N PRO A 48 -10.78 6.09 -11.50
CA PRO A 48 -10.20 6.39 -10.20
C PRO A 48 -11.13 5.97 -9.06
N ASN A 49 -10.59 5.15 -8.16
CA ASN A 49 -11.21 4.80 -6.89
C ASN A 49 -10.27 5.20 -5.76
N TYR A 50 -10.81 5.79 -4.70
CA TYR A 50 -10.01 6.25 -3.57
C TYR A 50 -10.38 5.57 -2.25
N ASP A 51 -11.16 4.50 -2.35
CA ASP A 51 -11.53 3.61 -1.27
C ASP A 51 -11.16 2.19 -1.72
N PHE A 52 -10.14 1.62 -1.09
CA PHE A 52 -9.66 0.28 -1.40
C PHE A 52 -10.77 -0.77 -1.24
N MET A 53 -11.69 -0.58 -0.31
CA MET A 53 -12.76 -1.55 -0.04
C MET A 53 -13.86 -1.53 -1.12
N ARG A 54 -13.89 -0.50 -1.99
CA ARG A 54 -14.81 -0.42 -3.15
C ARG A 54 -14.26 -1.06 -4.42
N VAL A 55 -12.95 -1.31 -4.49
CA VAL A 55 -12.33 -2.03 -5.61
C VAL A 55 -12.90 -3.45 -5.66
N SER A 56 -13.24 -3.96 -6.84
CA SER A 56 -13.79 -5.31 -7.02
C SER A 56 -12.90 -6.37 -6.36
N TYR A 57 -13.51 -7.44 -5.85
CA TYR A 57 -12.78 -8.55 -5.22
C TYR A 57 -11.60 -9.03 -6.10
N GLU A 58 -11.83 -9.17 -7.40
CA GLU A 58 -10.84 -9.70 -8.34
C GLU A 58 -9.59 -8.83 -8.42
N ARG A 59 -9.75 -7.49 -8.50
CA ARG A 59 -8.63 -6.55 -8.49
C ARG A 59 -8.05 -6.36 -7.09
N ARG A 60 -8.89 -6.18 -6.08
CA ARG A 60 -8.50 -5.94 -4.67
C ARG A 60 -7.64 -7.08 -4.12
N SER A 61 -8.02 -8.32 -4.42
CA SER A 61 -7.36 -9.52 -3.89
C SER A 61 -6.37 -10.13 -4.87
N GLY A 62 -6.50 -9.86 -6.17
CA GLY A 62 -5.59 -10.36 -7.22
C GLY A 62 -4.42 -9.44 -7.56
N TYR A 63 -4.47 -8.16 -7.17
CA TYR A 63 -3.40 -7.19 -7.43
C TYR A 63 -2.92 -6.53 -6.14
N SER A 64 -1.61 -6.35 -6.02
CA SER A 64 -1.00 -5.72 -4.84
C SER A 64 -1.02 -4.20 -4.99
N TYR A 65 -2.12 -3.58 -4.54
CA TYR A 65 -2.27 -2.12 -4.45
C TYR A 65 -1.62 -1.52 -3.21
N LEU A 66 -1.39 -2.31 -2.17
CA LEU A 66 -0.90 -1.85 -0.88
C LEU A 66 0.25 -2.75 -0.42
N GLY A 67 1.27 -2.15 0.19
CA GLY A 67 2.43 -2.89 0.67
C GLY A 67 3.36 -2.07 1.56
N THR A 68 4.37 -2.73 2.10
CA THR A 68 5.39 -2.16 2.99
C THR A 68 6.72 -1.93 2.27
N TRP A 69 6.69 -1.81 0.94
CA TRP A 69 7.90 -1.77 0.10
C TRP A 69 8.94 -0.72 0.51
N PRO A 70 8.55 0.50 0.95
CA PRO A 70 9.53 1.52 1.34
C PRO A 70 10.25 1.27 2.67
N VAL A 71 9.84 0.28 3.48
CA VAL A 71 10.38 0.07 4.83
C VAL A 71 11.90 -0.08 4.82
N SER A 72 12.45 -0.96 3.98
CA SER A 72 13.92 -1.15 3.93
C SER A 72 14.66 0.09 3.46
N LEU A 73 14.05 0.84 2.53
CA LEU A 73 14.61 2.08 2.03
C LEU A 73 14.69 3.13 3.14
N ILE A 74 13.61 3.32 3.89
CA ILE A 74 13.51 4.36 4.94
C ILE A 74 14.36 3.99 6.15
N ASP A 75 14.29 2.74 6.61
CA ASP A 75 14.87 2.35 7.89
C ASP A 75 16.36 2.03 7.80
N ARG A 76 16.83 1.61 6.62
CA ARG A 76 18.21 1.12 6.44
C ARG A 76 18.96 1.87 5.35
N ASP A 77 18.44 1.85 4.12
CA ASP A 77 19.24 2.26 2.96
C ASP A 77 19.43 3.78 2.92
N TYR A 78 18.40 4.57 3.25
CA TYR A 78 18.47 6.02 3.30
C TYR A 78 19.39 6.54 4.43
N PRO A 79 19.29 6.07 5.69
CA PRO A 79 20.25 6.44 6.73
C PRO A 79 21.69 6.09 6.39
N ALA A 80 21.93 4.89 5.83
CA ALA A 80 23.27 4.46 5.41
C ALA A 80 23.82 5.36 4.29
N TRP A 81 22.99 5.71 3.30
CA TRP A 81 23.36 6.64 2.23
C TRP A 81 23.68 8.04 2.79
N ARG A 82 22.84 8.58 3.68
CA ARG A 82 23.05 9.87 4.34
C ARG A 82 24.36 9.90 5.13
N ALA A 83 24.69 8.84 5.86
CA ALA A 83 25.94 8.76 6.61
C ALA A 83 27.17 8.73 5.70
N ARG A 84 27.06 8.10 4.52
CA ARG A 84 28.15 7.99 3.55
C ARG A 84 28.36 9.27 2.72
N LEU A 85 27.29 9.92 2.28
CA LEU A 85 27.33 10.97 1.25
C LEU A 85 26.72 12.30 1.68
N GLY A 86 25.82 12.30 2.68
CA GLY A 86 25.14 13.51 3.17
C GLY A 86 26.03 14.42 4.06
N GLN A 87 27.31 14.10 4.20
CA GLN A 87 28.32 14.93 4.88
C GLN A 87 29.33 15.56 3.89
N GLN A 88 29.16 15.41 2.57
CA GLN A 88 29.97 16.19 1.64
C GLN A 88 29.50 17.64 1.65
N PRO A 89 30.40 18.62 1.86
CA PRO A 89 30.06 20.04 1.87
C PRO A 89 29.53 20.54 0.53
#